data_AF-A0A0F8YDF7-F1
#
_entry.id   AF-A0A0F8YDF7-F1
#
_cell.length_a   1.000
_cell.length_b   1.000
_cell.length_c   1.000
_cell.angle_alpha   90.00
_cell.angle_beta   90.00
_cell.angle_gamma   90.00
#
_symmetry.space_group_name_H-M   'P 1'
#
loop_
_entity.id
_entity.type
_entity.pdbx_description
1 polymer ?
#
loop_
_entity_poly.entity_id
_entity_poly.type
_entity_poly.pdbx_seq_one_letter_code
_entity_poly.pdbx_strand_id
1 'polypeptide(L)'
;SNPALASEEGFADIWAMYLNGDKLLVRKLGLEDAFADAARRLAFVPVKKRGVRKSLSDWFFKPGEVRTGSPRFAEITKHSKRWQATLTGPERRLVKRYTEEAYDTFNLHLARAGKHFDAESRLLERLLRRRPQKEPVYSWRIMNVRSPEAKQWLKQLDDAVANGGEIIHKPFASTSTKPGAYGSYEPTPGSILIEFKSKSGQYIRDISSYKTENEYLIAANTRFRVVGKERVKFKIQPRTSPTKIVTNWVYKLEEI
;
A
#
# COMPACT_ATOMS: atom_id res chain seq x y z
N SER A 1 54.63 -8.51 -10.55
CA SER A 1 53.69 -7.68 -9.78
C SER A 1 52.26 -8.02 -10.16
N ASN A 2 51.60 -8.87 -9.38
CA ASN A 2 50.22 -8.68 -8.90
C ASN A 2 49.93 -9.76 -7.83
N PRO A 3 49.74 -9.41 -6.55
CA PRO A 3 49.40 -10.36 -5.50
C PRO A 3 47.87 -10.49 -5.32
N ALA A 4 47.47 -11.73 -5.02
CA ALA A 4 46.37 -12.15 -4.14
C ALA A 4 44.98 -11.50 -4.24
N LEU A 5 44.04 -12.25 -4.82
CA LEU A 5 42.63 -12.24 -4.38
C LEU A 5 42.43 -13.39 -3.37
N ALA A 6 42.43 -13.03 -2.10
CA ALA A 6 41.77 -13.73 -0.99
C ALA A 6 40.85 -12.65 -0.35
N SER A 7 39.66 -12.90 0.18
CA SER A 7 39.09 -14.08 0.80
C SER A 7 37.56 -13.90 1.00
N GLU A 8 36.86 -15.04 1.17
CA GLU A 8 35.73 -15.26 2.10
C GLU A 8 34.37 -14.56 1.89
N GLU A 9 33.47 -15.21 1.12
CA GLU A 9 32.03 -15.15 1.37
C GLU A 9 31.65 -16.17 2.46
N GLY A 10 31.56 -15.71 3.71
CA GLY A 10 31.03 -16.49 4.83
C GLY A 10 29.52 -16.69 4.72
N PHE A 11 29.08 -17.81 4.16
CA PHE A 11 27.71 -18.29 4.39
C PHE A 11 27.62 -18.80 5.83
N ALA A 12 26.75 -18.20 6.63
CA ALA A 12 26.48 -18.67 7.99
C ALA A 12 25.96 -20.10 7.94
N ASP A 13 26.57 -20.99 8.72
CA ASP A 13 26.16 -22.39 8.82
C ASP A 13 24.70 -22.48 9.29
N ILE A 14 23.84 -23.10 8.48
CA ILE A 14 22.45 -23.34 8.84
C ILE A 14 22.36 -24.66 9.61
N TRP A 15 21.92 -24.57 10.86
CA TRP A 15 21.73 -25.72 11.73
C TRP A 15 20.24 -25.96 11.94
N ALA A 16 19.80 -27.20 11.77
CA ALA A 16 18.46 -27.63 12.13
C ALA A 16 18.51 -28.40 13.44
N MET A 17 17.57 -28.05 14.33
CA MET A 17 17.33 -28.77 15.58
C MET A 17 15.98 -29.48 15.48
N TYR A 18 15.94 -30.72 15.95
CA TYR A 18 14.69 -31.47 16.08
C TYR A 18 14.75 -32.44 17.25
N LEU A 19 13.57 -32.70 17.82
CA LEU A 19 13.40 -33.65 18.92
C LEU A 19 13.08 -35.03 18.35
N ASN A 20 13.77 -36.05 18.84
CA ASN A 20 13.46 -37.45 18.57
C ASN A 20 13.30 -38.18 19.91
N GLY A 21 12.05 -38.32 20.36
CA GLY A 21 11.74 -38.65 21.75
C GLY A 21 12.32 -37.59 22.68
N ASP A 22 13.05 -38.04 23.71
CA ASP A 22 13.61 -37.17 24.74
C ASP A 22 14.99 -36.59 24.37
N LYS A 23 15.43 -36.81 23.12
CA LYS A 23 16.75 -36.38 22.63
C LYS A 23 16.62 -35.22 21.66
N LEU A 24 17.42 -34.19 21.90
CA LEU A 24 17.60 -33.07 20.98
C LEU A 24 18.75 -33.39 20.02
N LEU A 25 18.44 -33.45 18.74
CA LEU A 25 19.41 -33.69 17.68
C LEU A 25 19.65 -32.39 16.92
N VAL A 26 20.93 -32.10 16.66
CA VAL A 26 21.37 -30.90 15.94
C VAL A 26 22.19 -31.35 14.73
N ARG A 27 21.79 -30.91 13.53
CA ARG A 27 22.45 -31.28 12.28
C ARG A 27 22.72 -30.02 11.45
N LYS A 28 23.92 -29.94 10.87
CA LYS A 28 24.29 -28.93 9.87
C LYS A 28 23.64 -29.30 8.53
N LEU A 29 22.93 -28.36 7.93
CA LEU A 29 22.28 -28.55 6.63
C LEU A 29 23.03 -27.79 5.55
N GLY A 30 23.13 -28.40 4.36
CA GLY A 30 23.42 -27.67 3.14
C GLY A 30 22.24 -26.78 2.74
N LEU A 31 22.48 -25.74 1.94
CA LEU A 31 21.46 -24.75 1.57
C LEU A 31 20.23 -25.40 0.89
N GLU A 32 20.46 -26.38 0.02
CA GLU A 32 19.39 -27.11 -0.69
C GLU A 32 18.58 -27.99 0.26
N ASP A 33 19.24 -28.64 1.24
CA ASP A 33 18.58 -29.45 2.26
C ASP A 33 17.73 -28.61 3.21
N ALA A 34 18.15 -27.37 3.52
CA ALA A 34 17.38 -26.45 4.35
C ALA A 34 16.04 -26.04 3.68
N PHE A 35 16.04 -25.85 2.36
CA PHE A 35 14.81 -25.60 1.60
C PHE A 35 13.91 -26.84 1.52
N ALA A 36 14.50 -28.03 1.33
CA ALA A 36 13.75 -29.28 1.30
C ALA A 36 13.13 -29.62 2.68
N ASP A 37 13.85 -29.37 3.79
CA ASP A 37 13.34 -29.61 5.15
C ASP A 37 12.19 -28.65 5.50
N ALA A 38 12.32 -27.37 5.15
CA ALA A 38 11.24 -26.39 5.32
C ALA A 38 9.98 -26.76 4.51
N ALA A 39 10.15 -27.28 3.28
CA ALA A 39 9.03 -27.74 2.47
C ALA A 39 8.35 -29.00 3.05
N ARG A 40 9.11 -29.94 3.62
CA ARG A 40 8.56 -31.15 4.27
C ARG A 40 7.80 -30.84 5.55
N ARG A 41 8.29 -29.90 6.38
CA ARG A 41 7.59 -29.45 7.61
C ARG A 41 6.23 -28.79 7.34
N LEU A 42 6.05 -28.22 6.15
CA LEU A 42 4.78 -27.63 5.71
C LEU A 42 3.79 -28.65 5.11
N ALA A 43 4.24 -29.85 4.76
CA ALA A 43 3.46 -30.81 3.97
C ALA A 43 2.60 -31.78 4.79
N PHE A 44 2.69 -31.82 6.12
CA PHE A 44 1.89 -32.74 6.95
C PHE A 44 1.31 -32.07 8.20
N VAL A 45 0.11 -31.50 8.05
CA VAL A 45 -0.84 -31.33 9.16
C VAL A 45 -2.17 -31.91 8.71
N PRO A 46 -2.61 -33.07 9.23
CA PRO A 46 -3.91 -33.62 8.89
C PRO A 46 -5.01 -32.85 9.66
N VAL A 47 -5.71 -31.94 8.97
CA VAL A 47 -6.85 -31.22 9.55
C VAL A 47 -8.10 -32.11 9.48
N LYS A 48 -8.58 -32.56 10.65
CA LYS A 48 -9.90 -33.18 10.81
C LYS A 48 -11.00 -32.22 10.32
N LYS A 49 -11.84 -32.71 9.41
CA LYS A 49 -13.01 -32.01 8.87
C LYS A 49 -14.03 -31.70 9.97
N ARG A 50 -14.30 -30.42 10.23
CA ARG A 50 -15.65 -29.87 10.53
C ARG A 50 -15.57 -28.34 10.57
N GLY A 51 -16.41 -27.68 9.77
CA GLY A 51 -16.55 -26.22 9.73
C GLY A 51 -16.07 -25.61 8.43
N VAL A 52 -17.03 -25.15 7.61
CA VAL A 52 -16.94 -24.25 6.43
C VAL A 52 -15.50 -23.90 5.98
N ARG A 53 -15.07 -24.47 4.85
CA ARG A 53 -13.85 -24.03 4.16
C ARG A 53 -14.03 -22.58 3.69
N LYS A 54 -13.55 -21.61 4.46
CA LYS A 54 -13.20 -20.29 3.93
C LYS A 54 -12.09 -20.50 2.91
N SER A 55 -12.27 -20.04 1.68
CA SER A 55 -11.21 -20.15 0.67
C SER A 55 -10.07 -19.20 1.03
N LEU A 56 -8.86 -19.47 0.55
CA LEU A 56 -7.71 -18.56 0.76
C LEU A 56 -7.97 -17.13 0.27
N SER A 57 -8.91 -16.92 -0.67
CA SER A 57 -9.38 -15.58 -1.03
C SER A 57 -10.06 -14.86 0.14
N ASP A 58 -10.75 -15.56 1.04
CA ASP A 58 -11.42 -14.96 2.20
C ASP A 58 -10.44 -14.43 3.25
N TRP A 59 -9.17 -14.86 3.22
CA TRP A 59 -8.12 -14.35 4.10
C TRP A 59 -7.55 -13.00 3.66
N PHE A 60 -7.74 -12.59 2.40
CA PHE A 60 -7.14 -11.38 1.86
C PHE A 60 -8.11 -10.21 1.70
N PHE A 61 -9.40 -10.43 1.96
CA PHE A 61 -10.42 -9.44 1.67
C PHE A 61 -11.16 -9.03 2.93
N LYS A 62 -10.94 -7.78 3.36
CA LYS A 62 -11.59 -7.21 4.54
C LYS A 62 -13.03 -6.80 4.21
N PRO A 63 -13.96 -6.87 5.17
CA PRO A 63 -15.27 -6.23 5.06
C PRO A 63 -15.09 -4.74 4.72
N GLY A 64 -15.63 -4.29 3.59
CA GLY A 64 -15.58 -2.89 3.15
C GLY A 64 -14.67 -2.58 1.97
N GLU A 65 -13.96 -3.59 1.46
CA GLU A 65 -13.14 -3.46 0.25
C GLU A 65 -14.00 -3.17 -0.99
N VAL A 66 -13.55 -2.22 -1.80
CA VAL A 66 -14.30 -1.73 -2.95
C VAL A 66 -13.98 -2.59 -4.18
N ARG A 67 -14.69 -3.71 -4.31
CA ARG A 67 -14.56 -4.57 -5.50
C ARG A 67 -15.30 -3.97 -6.68
N THR A 68 -14.71 -4.01 -7.87
CA THR A 68 -15.45 -3.74 -9.11
C THR A 68 -16.68 -4.66 -9.16
N GLY A 69 -17.86 -4.08 -9.36
CA GLY A 69 -19.15 -4.79 -9.34
C GLY A 69 -19.81 -4.92 -7.96
N SER A 70 -19.16 -4.51 -6.86
CA SER A 70 -19.81 -4.45 -5.54
C SER A 70 -20.78 -3.26 -5.43
N PRO A 71 -21.81 -3.35 -4.56
CA PRO A 71 -22.68 -2.20 -4.27
C PRO A 71 -21.90 -0.96 -3.81
N ARG A 72 -20.82 -1.16 -3.02
CA ARG A 72 -19.97 -0.06 -2.57
C ARG A 72 -19.22 0.62 -3.71
N PHE A 73 -18.73 -0.14 -4.70
CA PHE A 73 -18.08 0.42 -5.88
C PHE A 73 -19.08 1.16 -6.79
N ALA A 74 -20.30 0.66 -6.91
CA ALA A 74 -21.37 1.35 -7.62
C ALA A 74 -21.68 2.71 -6.97
N GLU A 75 -21.76 2.77 -5.63
CA GLU A 75 -21.97 4.03 -4.92
C GLU A 75 -20.81 5.01 -5.08
N ILE A 76 -19.55 4.57 -5.00
CA ILE A 76 -18.38 5.42 -5.25
C ILE A 76 -18.39 5.97 -6.68
N THR A 77 -18.71 5.12 -7.67
CA THR A 77 -18.81 5.55 -9.07
C THR A 77 -19.95 6.53 -9.29
N LYS A 78 -21.12 6.29 -8.68
CA LYS A 78 -22.27 7.19 -8.73
C LYS A 78 -21.97 8.53 -8.04
N HIS A 79 -21.29 8.50 -6.90
CA HIS A 79 -20.81 9.71 -6.24
C HIS A 79 -19.84 10.48 -7.14
N SER A 80 -18.85 9.80 -7.70
CA SER A 80 -17.88 10.40 -8.64
C SER A 80 -18.58 11.13 -9.77
N LYS A 81 -19.53 10.50 -10.47
CA LYS A 81 -20.28 11.15 -11.55
C LYS A 81 -20.97 12.44 -11.09
N ARG A 82 -21.59 12.42 -9.90
CA ARG A 82 -22.24 13.61 -9.31
C ARG A 82 -21.25 14.70 -8.94
N TRP A 83 -20.06 14.34 -8.44
CA TRP A 83 -19.00 15.31 -8.17
C TRP A 83 -18.45 15.89 -9.49
N GLN A 84 -18.17 15.05 -10.48
CA GLN A 84 -17.64 15.50 -11.77
C GLN A 84 -18.60 16.43 -12.52
N ALA A 85 -19.92 16.22 -12.38
CA ALA A 85 -20.93 17.12 -12.93
C ALA A 85 -20.89 18.55 -12.35
N THR A 86 -20.21 18.75 -11.21
CA THR A 86 -20.00 20.08 -10.62
C THR A 86 -18.73 20.78 -11.12
N LEU A 87 -17.87 20.09 -11.87
CA LEU A 87 -16.62 20.65 -12.34
C LEU A 87 -16.84 21.56 -13.54
N THR A 88 -16.28 22.77 -13.48
CA THR A 88 -16.14 23.62 -14.67
C THR A 88 -15.10 23.02 -15.64
N GLY A 89 -15.09 23.50 -16.88
CA GLY A 89 -14.07 23.10 -17.87
C GLY A 89 -12.62 23.27 -17.37
N PRO A 90 -12.24 24.45 -16.82
CA PRO A 90 -10.94 24.65 -16.19
C PRO A 90 -10.66 23.70 -15.00
N GLU A 91 -11.63 23.48 -14.10
CA GLU A 91 -11.46 22.57 -12.96
C GLU A 91 -11.22 21.13 -13.40
N ARG A 92 -11.94 20.66 -14.43
CA ARG A 92 -11.74 19.32 -15.00
C ARG A 92 -10.34 19.16 -15.60
N ARG A 93 -9.83 20.19 -16.28
CA ARG A 93 -8.46 20.20 -16.83
C ARG A 93 -7.41 20.17 -15.74
N LEU A 94 -7.62 20.88 -14.63
CA LEU A 94 -6.70 20.85 -13.49
C LEU A 94 -6.57 19.44 -12.88
N VAL A 95 -7.70 18.76 -12.67
CA VAL A 95 -7.69 17.36 -12.16
C VAL A 95 -6.96 16.43 -13.15
N LYS A 96 -7.24 16.56 -14.44
CA LYS A 96 -6.56 15.75 -15.48
C LYS A 96 -5.04 16.02 -15.52
N ARG A 97 -4.62 17.28 -15.48
CA ARG A 97 -3.20 17.68 -15.48
C ARG A 97 -2.44 17.14 -14.28
N TYR A 98 -3.07 17.12 -13.10
CA TYR A 98 -2.49 16.46 -11.93
C TYR A 98 -2.19 14.98 -12.23
N THR A 99 -3.10 14.25 -12.89
CA THR A 99 -2.91 12.81 -13.19
C THR A 99 -1.94 12.51 -14.34
N GLU A 100 -1.57 13.49 -15.17
CA GLU A 100 -0.71 13.27 -16.35
C GLU A 100 0.77 13.54 -16.06
N GLU A 101 1.09 14.79 -15.71
CA GLU A 101 2.46 15.29 -15.78
C GLU A 101 2.87 16.11 -14.56
N ALA A 102 1.90 16.63 -13.80
CA ALA A 102 2.18 17.62 -12.78
C ALA A 102 2.26 17.06 -11.36
N TYR A 103 1.90 15.79 -11.12
CA TYR A 103 1.80 15.23 -9.76
C TYR A 103 3.09 15.42 -8.96
N ASP A 104 4.27 15.30 -9.60
CA ASP A 104 5.56 15.51 -8.94
C ASP A 104 5.74 16.98 -8.52
N THR A 105 5.39 17.95 -9.37
CA THR A 105 5.45 19.38 -9.04
C THR A 105 4.50 19.72 -7.89
N PHE A 106 3.25 19.26 -7.95
CA PHE A 106 2.27 19.47 -6.87
C PHE A 106 2.76 18.86 -5.55
N ASN A 107 3.20 17.60 -5.57
CA ASN A 107 3.52 16.88 -4.33
C ASN A 107 4.89 17.24 -3.75
N LEU A 108 5.89 17.55 -4.57
CA LEU A 108 7.22 17.95 -4.09
C LEU A 108 7.15 19.29 -3.36
N HIS A 109 6.40 20.25 -3.89
CA HIS A 109 6.18 21.54 -3.23
C HIS A 109 5.46 21.35 -1.89
N LEU A 110 4.46 20.47 -1.81
CA LEU A 110 3.72 20.21 -0.56
C LEU A 110 4.52 19.39 0.47
N ALA A 111 5.38 18.49 0.02
CA ALA A 111 6.24 17.70 0.89
C ALA A 111 7.36 18.57 1.52
N ARG A 112 7.96 19.48 0.73
CA ARG A 112 9.11 20.30 1.14
C ARG A 112 8.73 21.65 1.71
N ALA A 113 7.70 22.32 1.19
CA ALA A 113 7.33 23.66 1.61
C ALA A 113 6.28 23.61 2.71
N GLY A 114 6.60 24.21 3.86
CA GLY A 114 5.58 24.57 4.85
C GLY A 114 4.66 25.72 4.42
N LYS A 115 4.88 26.38 3.25
CA LYS A 115 4.30 27.71 2.98
C LYS A 115 3.85 28.07 1.56
N HIS A 116 4.03 27.23 0.53
CA HIS A 116 3.56 27.59 -0.82
C HIS A 116 2.62 26.54 -1.40
N PHE A 117 1.42 26.49 -0.84
CA PHE A 117 0.25 26.01 -1.56
C PHE A 117 -0.01 27.05 -2.66
N ASP A 118 0.40 26.80 -3.90
CA ASP A 118 0.06 27.73 -4.99
C ASP A 118 -1.46 27.77 -5.23
N ALA A 119 -1.92 28.70 -6.05
CA ALA A 119 -3.35 28.87 -6.30
C ALA A 119 -3.99 27.62 -6.92
N GLU A 120 -3.25 26.89 -7.76
CA GLU A 120 -3.72 25.64 -8.40
C GLU A 120 -3.85 24.51 -7.37
N SER A 121 -2.87 24.36 -6.48
CA SER A 121 -2.90 23.40 -5.38
C SER A 121 -4.10 23.70 -4.49
N ARG A 122 -4.32 24.97 -4.11
CA ARG A 122 -5.48 25.39 -3.28
C ARG A 122 -6.79 25.08 -3.95
N LEU A 123 -6.86 25.30 -5.27
CA LEU A 123 -8.04 24.96 -6.03
C LEU A 123 -8.25 23.44 -6.03
N LEU A 124 -7.23 22.64 -6.37
CA LEU A 124 -7.34 21.18 -6.39
C LEU A 124 -7.75 20.59 -5.03
N GLU A 125 -7.18 21.08 -3.94
CA GLU A 125 -7.54 20.67 -2.59
C GLU A 125 -9.02 20.97 -2.27
N ARG A 126 -9.50 22.17 -2.58
CA ARG A 126 -10.93 22.50 -2.46
C ARG A 126 -11.80 21.61 -3.35
N LEU A 127 -11.39 21.32 -4.58
CA LEU A 127 -12.14 20.45 -5.49
C LEU A 127 -12.28 19.03 -4.94
N LEU A 128 -11.22 18.48 -4.33
CA LEU A 128 -11.24 17.14 -3.74
C LEU A 128 -12.06 17.07 -2.45
N ARG A 129 -12.15 18.18 -1.70
CA ARG A 129 -13.02 18.30 -0.52
C ARG A 129 -14.48 18.62 -0.87
N ARG A 130 -14.74 19.11 -2.09
CA ARG A 130 -16.10 19.43 -2.54
C ARG A 130 -16.92 18.14 -2.61
N ARG A 131 -18.09 18.11 -1.95
CA ARG A 131 -18.97 16.92 -1.85
C ARG A 131 -18.20 15.71 -1.29
N PRO A 132 -17.89 15.69 0.02
CA PRO A 132 -17.23 14.52 0.62
C PRO A 132 -18.11 13.27 0.50
N GLN A 133 -17.47 12.11 0.58
CA GLN A 133 -18.17 10.83 0.58
C GLN A 133 -19.04 10.72 1.84
N LYS A 134 -20.25 10.17 1.70
CA LYS A 134 -21.12 9.91 2.86
C LYS A 134 -20.46 8.91 3.81
N GLU A 135 -19.97 7.82 3.24
CA GLU A 135 -19.19 6.79 3.91
C GLU A 135 -17.72 6.90 3.52
N PRO A 136 -16.77 6.66 4.43
CA PRO A 136 -15.35 6.65 4.08
C PRO A 136 -15.05 5.63 2.97
N VAL A 137 -14.10 5.95 2.11
CA VAL A 137 -13.60 5.06 1.06
C VAL A 137 -12.28 4.46 1.53
N TYR A 138 -12.17 3.14 1.38
CA TYR A 138 -10.90 2.44 1.55
C TYR A 138 -10.10 2.55 0.27
N SER A 139 -8.84 2.97 0.38
CA SER A 139 -7.91 3.03 -0.73
C SER A 139 -6.48 2.74 -0.28
N TRP A 140 -5.63 2.32 -1.22
CA TRP A 140 -4.29 1.82 -0.93
C TRP A 140 -3.23 2.53 -1.76
N ARG A 141 -2.06 2.75 -1.16
CA ARG A 141 -0.87 3.29 -1.82
C ARG A 141 0.37 2.54 -1.39
N ILE A 142 1.22 2.19 -2.35
CA ILE A 142 2.61 1.80 -2.05
C ILE A 142 3.46 3.04 -1.97
N MET A 143 4.36 3.07 -1.00
CA MET A 143 5.39 4.08 -0.90
C MET A 143 6.77 3.45 -0.78
N ASN A 144 7.69 3.84 -1.67
CA ASN A 144 9.09 3.51 -1.57
C ASN A 144 9.74 4.41 -0.51
N VAL A 145 10.30 3.83 0.56
CA VAL A 145 10.91 4.58 1.66
C VAL A 145 12.41 4.83 1.38
N ARG A 146 12.70 5.63 0.35
CA ARG A 146 14.08 5.90 -0.09
C ARG A 146 14.57 7.30 0.29
N SER A 147 13.74 8.32 0.10
CA SER A 147 14.14 9.71 0.36
C SER A 147 14.19 10.03 1.87
N PRO A 148 14.96 11.05 2.29
CA PRO A 148 14.95 11.53 3.68
C PRO A 148 13.55 11.88 4.18
N GLU A 149 12.74 12.53 3.35
CA GLU A 149 11.36 12.92 3.69
C GLU A 149 10.46 11.69 3.89
N ALA A 150 10.58 10.68 3.03
CA ALA A 150 9.82 9.43 3.18
C ALA A 150 10.24 8.66 4.45
N LYS A 151 11.54 8.66 4.79
CA LYS A 151 12.06 8.06 6.02
C LYS A 151 11.56 8.81 7.26
N GLN A 152 11.55 10.14 7.23
CA GLN A 152 10.99 10.96 8.32
C GLN A 152 9.49 10.70 8.50
N TRP A 153 8.74 10.61 7.40
CA TRP A 153 7.31 10.29 7.46
C TRP A 153 7.05 8.87 7.99
N LEU A 154 7.88 7.89 7.61
CA LEU A 154 7.81 6.55 8.19
C LEU A 154 8.03 6.57 9.71
N LYS A 155 9.00 7.36 10.19
CA LYS A 155 9.22 7.53 11.63
C LYS A 155 7.98 8.13 12.32
N GLN A 156 7.36 9.16 11.73
CA GLN A 156 6.13 9.74 12.27
C GLN A 156 4.99 8.72 12.34
N LEU A 157 4.85 7.86 11.34
CA LEU A 157 3.89 6.76 11.38
C LEU A 157 4.19 5.79 12.51
N ASP A 158 5.44 5.36 12.68
CA ASP A 158 5.82 4.45 13.77
C ASP A 158 5.60 5.06 15.15
N ASP A 159 5.96 6.33 15.32
CA ASP A 159 5.70 7.08 16.56
C ASP A 159 4.18 7.19 16.82
N ALA A 160 3.38 7.40 15.78
CA ALA A 160 1.92 7.48 15.90
C ALA A 160 1.27 6.12 16.21
N VAL A 161 1.78 5.02 15.67
CA VAL A 161 1.35 3.65 16.04
C VAL A 161 1.60 3.40 17.52
N ALA A 162 2.78 3.78 18.03
CA ALA A 162 3.17 3.53 19.42
C ALA A 162 2.38 4.38 20.42
N ASN A 163 2.07 5.63 20.07
CA ASN A 163 1.54 6.62 21.01
C ASN A 163 0.08 7.04 20.74
N GLY A 164 -0.60 6.41 19.77
CA GLY A 164 -1.97 6.78 19.39
C GLY A 164 -2.07 8.12 18.66
N GLY A 165 -1.05 8.44 17.85
CA GLY A 165 -0.85 9.76 17.25
C GLY A 165 -1.66 10.01 15.97
N GLU A 166 -1.76 11.30 15.67
CA GLU A 166 -2.26 11.81 14.40
C GLU A 166 -1.09 12.19 13.50
N ILE A 167 -1.30 12.04 12.19
CA ILE A 167 -0.37 12.53 11.18
C ILE A 167 -1.10 13.46 10.20
N ILE A 168 -0.35 14.40 9.64
CA ILE A 168 -0.81 15.22 8.53
C ILE A 168 -0.17 14.68 7.25
N HIS A 169 -0.98 14.13 6.35
CA HIS A 169 -0.51 13.80 5.01
C HIS A 169 -0.53 15.08 4.16
N LYS A 170 0.62 15.76 4.09
CA LYS A 170 0.74 17.06 3.40
C LYS A 170 0.46 16.98 1.90
N PRO A 171 1.05 16.04 1.13
CA PRO A 171 0.82 15.97 -0.31
C PRO A 171 -0.57 15.44 -0.64
N PHE A 172 -0.97 15.55 -1.90
CA PHE A 172 -2.11 14.79 -2.40
C PHE A 172 -1.76 13.30 -2.42
N ALA A 173 -2.70 12.44 -2.03
CA ALA A 173 -2.49 11.01 -2.08
C ALA A 173 -3.21 10.40 -3.28
N SER A 174 -2.47 10.12 -4.35
CA SER A 174 -2.96 9.22 -5.40
C SER A 174 -2.93 7.80 -4.86
N THR A 175 -4.12 7.17 -4.81
CA THR A 175 -4.34 5.85 -4.23
C THR A 175 -5.24 5.04 -5.15
N SER A 176 -5.27 3.71 -5.00
CA SER A 176 -6.23 2.87 -5.73
C SER A 176 -7.31 2.33 -4.79
N THR A 177 -8.55 2.22 -5.28
CA THR A 177 -9.61 1.50 -4.55
C THR A 177 -9.48 -0.03 -4.66
N LYS A 178 -8.46 -0.54 -5.37
CA LYS A 178 -8.18 -1.97 -5.50
C LYS A 178 -6.89 -2.31 -4.72
N PRO A 179 -6.96 -3.13 -3.67
CA PRO A 179 -5.75 -3.69 -3.08
C PRO A 179 -4.98 -4.47 -4.15
N GLY A 180 -3.67 -4.27 -4.26
CA GLY A 180 -2.90 -4.94 -5.30
C GLY A 180 -2.78 -4.20 -6.64
N ALA A 181 -3.58 -3.15 -6.87
CA ALA A 181 -3.46 -2.34 -8.08
C ALA A 181 -2.29 -1.37 -7.93
N TYR A 182 -1.10 -1.89 -8.22
CA TYR A 182 0.16 -1.21 -8.01
C TYR A 182 0.75 -0.61 -9.29
N GLY A 183 0.06 -0.78 -10.43
CA GLY A 183 0.55 -0.30 -11.73
C GLY A 183 1.95 -0.83 -12.04
N SER A 184 2.84 0.07 -12.46
CA SER A 184 4.28 -0.17 -12.64
C SER A 184 5.08 -0.22 -11.33
N TYR A 185 4.48 0.15 -10.19
CA TYR A 185 5.14 0.24 -8.89
C TYR A 185 5.03 -1.08 -8.13
N GLU A 186 5.74 -2.11 -8.58
CA GLU A 186 5.90 -3.31 -7.78
C GLU A 186 6.51 -2.96 -6.41
N PRO A 187 5.99 -3.51 -5.28
CA PRO A 187 6.67 -3.42 -4.01
C PRO A 187 8.13 -3.87 -4.13
N THR A 188 9.04 -2.95 -3.89
CA THR A 188 10.48 -3.25 -3.78
C THR A 188 10.85 -3.48 -2.32
N PRO A 189 11.95 -4.20 -2.01
CA PRO A 189 12.46 -4.27 -0.65
C PRO A 189 12.58 -2.86 -0.03
N GLY A 190 12.02 -2.66 1.16
CA GLY A 190 11.95 -1.35 1.83
C GLY A 190 10.75 -0.48 1.45
N SER A 191 9.81 -0.99 0.65
CA SER A 191 8.51 -0.34 0.43
C SER A 191 7.57 -0.60 1.61
N ILE A 192 6.64 0.31 1.84
CA ILE A 192 5.50 0.11 2.73
C ILE A 192 4.19 0.24 1.97
N LEU A 193 3.14 -0.39 2.49
CA LEU A 193 1.77 -0.18 2.05
C LEU A 193 1.03 0.71 3.06
N ILE A 194 0.19 1.58 2.55
CA ILE A 194 -0.68 2.43 3.36
C ILE A 194 -2.12 2.13 2.94
N GLU A 195 -2.96 1.79 3.91
CA GLU A 195 -4.41 1.68 3.78
C GLU A 195 -5.04 2.95 4.35
N PHE A 196 -5.69 3.73 3.51
CA PHE A 196 -6.42 4.93 3.89
C PHE A 196 -7.91 4.61 3.99
N LYS A 197 -8.56 5.19 4.99
CA LYS A 197 -10.01 5.25 5.13
C LYS A 197 -10.41 6.73 5.20
N SER A 198 -10.85 7.27 4.07
CA SER A 198 -11.00 8.73 3.87
C SER A 198 -12.39 9.09 3.35
N LYS A 199 -12.99 10.16 3.86
CA LYS A 199 -14.19 10.81 3.31
C LYS A 199 -13.83 11.95 2.36
N SER A 200 -12.69 12.60 2.59
CA SER A 200 -12.14 13.63 1.70
C SER A 200 -11.34 12.96 0.59
N GLY A 201 -11.64 13.36 -0.64
CA GLY A 201 -11.08 12.76 -1.84
C GLY A 201 -12.15 12.30 -2.82
N GLN A 202 -11.71 12.09 -4.06
CA GLN A 202 -12.60 11.82 -5.17
C GLN A 202 -12.09 10.63 -5.98
N TYR A 203 -13.02 9.77 -6.39
CA TYR A 203 -12.72 8.74 -7.38
C TYR A 203 -12.65 9.41 -8.74
N ILE A 204 -11.46 9.48 -9.34
CA ILE A 204 -11.20 10.32 -10.51
C ILE A 204 -11.00 9.53 -11.81
N ARG A 205 -11.28 8.23 -11.81
CA ARG A 205 -11.07 7.34 -12.96
C ARG A 205 -11.52 7.92 -14.31
N ASP A 206 -12.71 8.53 -14.37
CA ASP A 206 -13.26 8.97 -15.66
C ASP A 206 -12.65 10.31 -16.16
N ILE A 207 -11.91 11.03 -15.31
CA ILE A 207 -11.16 12.26 -15.65
C ILE A 207 -9.66 11.98 -15.79
N SER A 208 -9.15 11.02 -15.01
CA SER A 208 -7.77 10.58 -15.05
C SER A 208 -7.39 10.09 -16.44
N SER A 209 -6.17 10.41 -16.86
CA SER A 209 -5.63 9.88 -18.11
C SER A 209 -5.30 8.39 -18.01
N TYR A 210 -5.21 7.85 -16.80
CA TYR A 210 -4.97 6.44 -16.52
C TYR A 210 -6.23 5.75 -15.97
N LYS A 211 -7.23 5.57 -16.84
CA LYS A 211 -8.55 4.99 -16.49
C LYS A 211 -8.50 3.59 -15.86
N THR A 212 -7.40 2.87 -16.00
CA THR A 212 -7.23 1.50 -15.47
C THR A 212 -6.87 1.47 -13.99
N GLU A 213 -6.39 2.58 -13.41
CA GLU A 213 -5.80 2.61 -12.06
C GLU A 213 -6.83 2.60 -10.92
N ASN A 214 -8.11 2.84 -11.23
CA ASN A 214 -9.18 2.97 -10.23
C ASN A 214 -8.78 4.00 -9.15
N GLU A 215 -8.25 5.12 -9.61
CA GLU A 215 -7.64 6.13 -8.77
C GLU A 215 -8.68 6.82 -7.87
N TYR A 216 -8.39 6.83 -6.58
CA TYR A 216 -9.02 7.67 -5.58
C TYR A 216 -7.98 8.68 -5.11
N LEU A 217 -8.22 9.96 -5.40
CA LEU A 217 -7.30 11.04 -5.08
C LEU A 217 -7.72 11.71 -3.78
N ILE A 218 -6.90 11.55 -2.74
CA ILE A 218 -7.11 12.14 -1.42
C ILE A 218 -6.56 13.56 -1.40
N ALA A 219 -7.30 14.47 -0.77
CA ALA A 219 -6.90 15.86 -0.63
C ALA A 219 -5.58 16.00 0.16
N ALA A 220 -4.79 17.01 -0.20
CA ALA A 220 -3.62 17.42 0.56
C ALA A 220 -4.00 17.94 1.96
N ASN A 221 -3.00 17.97 2.86
CA ASN A 221 -3.14 18.34 4.27
C ASN A 221 -4.24 17.56 5.03
N THR A 222 -4.55 16.34 4.59
CA THR A 222 -5.55 15.53 5.27
C THR A 222 -4.96 14.95 6.54
N ARG A 223 -5.72 15.06 7.63
CA ARG A 223 -5.35 14.55 8.94
C ARG A 223 -5.83 13.12 9.07
N PHE A 224 -4.96 12.26 9.59
CA PHE A 224 -5.27 10.87 9.82
C PHE A 224 -4.87 10.47 11.22
N ARG A 225 -5.70 9.67 11.88
CA ARG A 225 -5.30 8.85 13.02
C ARG A 225 -4.67 7.56 12.50
N VAL A 226 -3.52 7.18 13.05
CA VAL A 226 -2.90 5.89 12.74
C VAL A 226 -3.50 4.83 13.66
N VAL A 227 -4.32 3.93 13.10
CA VAL A 227 -5.12 2.97 13.88
C VAL A 227 -4.53 1.56 13.89
N GLY A 228 -3.42 1.33 13.17
CA GLY A 228 -2.74 0.05 13.23
C GLY A 228 -1.58 -0.09 12.27
N LYS A 229 -0.75 -1.09 12.57
CA LYS A 229 0.38 -1.53 11.77
C LYS A 229 0.43 -3.06 11.80
N GLU A 230 0.42 -3.69 10.62
CA GLU A 230 0.46 -5.15 10.50
C GLU A 230 1.36 -5.59 9.34
N ARG A 231 1.94 -6.79 9.45
CA ARG A 231 2.60 -7.44 8.30
C ARG A 231 1.59 -8.28 7.55
N VAL A 232 1.41 -7.99 6.27
CA VAL A 232 0.45 -8.68 5.41
C VAL A 232 1.15 -9.27 4.20
N LYS A 233 0.75 -10.48 3.83
CA LYS A 233 1.17 -11.15 2.60
C LYS A 233 0.28 -10.68 1.45
N PHE A 234 0.87 -10.25 0.35
CA PHE A 234 0.16 -9.82 -0.85
C PHE A 234 0.56 -10.67 -2.04
N LYS A 235 -0.44 -11.07 -2.82
CA LYS A 235 -0.24 -11.61 -4.15
C LYS A 235 -0.08 -10.43 -5.12
N ILE A 236 1.11 -10.21 -5.63
CA ILE A 236 1.35 -9.22 -6.70
C ILE A 236 1.41 -9.97 -8.02
N GLN A 237 0.72 -9.45 -9.03
CA GLN A 237 0.84 -9.90 -10.40
C GLN A 237 1.56 -8.83 -11.22
N PRO A 238 2.90 -8.94 -11.38
CA PRO A 238 3.67 -8.16 -12.35
C PRO A 238 3.07 -8.21 -13.75
N ARG A 239 3.32 -7.17 -14.53
CA ARG A 239 2.92 -7.16 -15.95
C ARG A 239 3.73 -8.16 -16.78
N THR A 240 4.98 -8.40 -16.42
CA THR A 240 5.97 -9.17 -17.21
C THR A 240 6.57 -10.35 -16.47
N SER A 241 6.05 -10.74 -15.30
CA SER A 241 6.62 -11.80 -14.48
C SER A 241 5.54 -12.64 -13.79
N PRO A 242 5.87 -13.87 -13.35
CA PRO A 242 4.97 -14.69 -12.57
C PRO A 242 4.46 -13.94 -11.34
N THR A 243 3.27 -14.34 -10.90
CA THR A 243 2.71 -13.83 -9.65
C THR A 243 3.64 -14.17 -8.48
N LYS A 244 3.96 -13.18 -7.64
CA LYS A 244 4.80 -13.33 -6.46
C LYS A 244 3.99 -13.05 -5.19
N ILE A 245 4.35 -13.72 -4.10
CA ILE A 245 3.84 -13.37 -2.76
C ILE A 245 4.91 -12.51 -2.07
N VAL A 246 4.56 -11.29 -1.68
CA VAL A 246 5.44 -10.43 -0.87
C VAL A 246 4.84 -10.24 0.51
N THR A 247 5.69 -10.02 1.51
CA THR A 247 5.24 -9.59 2.84
C THR A 247 5.67 -8.15 3.05
N ASN A 248 4.71 -7.25 3.31
CA ASN A 248 5.01 -5.84 3.58
C ASN A 248 4.31 -5.38 4.85
N TRP A 249 4.87 -4.32 5.46
CA TRP A 249 4.17 -3.56 6.49
C TRP A 249 3.02 -2.77 5.87
N VAL A 250 1.87 -2.81 6.52
CA VAL A 250 0.67 -2.05 6.19
C VAL A 250 0.36 -1.11 7.34
N TYR A 251 0.35 0.19 7.06
CA TYR A 251 -0.12 1.20 8.00
C TYR A 251 -1.58 1.53 7.70
N LYS A 252 -2.42 1.57 8.73
CA LYS A 252 -3.86 1.86 8.62
C LYS A 252 -4.14 3.26 9.13
N LEU A 253 -4.66 4.10 8.26
CA LEU A 253 -4.93 5.51 8.50
C LEU A 253 -6.43 5.77 8.37
N GLU A 254 -7.05 6.34 9.40
CA GLU A 254 -8.44 6.79 9.35
C GLU A 254 -8.50 8.31 9.40
N GLU A 255 -9.18 8.92 8.44
CA GLU A 255 -9.36 10.38 8.42
C GLU A 255 -10.15 10.83 9.65
N ILE A 256 -9.74 11.96 10.22
CA ILE A 256 -10.37 12.61 11.39
C ILE A 256 -11.06 13.92 11.02
#